data_AF-A0A2V7HVI8-F1
#
_entry.id   AF-A0A2V7HVI8-F1
#
_cell.length_a   1.000
_cell.length_b   1.000
_cell.length_c   1.000
_cell.angle_alpha   90.00
_cell.angle_beta   90.00
_cell.angle_gamma   90.00
#
_symmetry.space_group_name_H-M   'P 1'
#
loop_
_entity.id
_entity.type
_entity.pdbx_description
1 polymer ?
#
loop_
_entity_poly.entity_id
_entity_poly.type
_entity_poly.pdbx_seq_one_letter_code
_entity_poly.pdbx_strand_id
1 'polypeptide(L)'
;WSGDLGSRAQCRHVTEGYPIFRALARYRVDFFLFVGDTIYADHACGGSDRVPGYDFVARTLPEYRAKHRYNREDAAVQAYFRSLSVYAIWDDHEVRNDFSGPSEKLTEVGRQAFLDYFPIRPPHDDPARLYRKFRWGSLLEVFILDTRQYRSPNTEPDGPAKTMLGTAQKRWLIDSVAGSTATWKVVVSSVPLSVPTGGKAHDSWSNANVLGFPEENATGFALERDAILRVLRERGVTNLVFVAADVHHAELIRHHPTPEWSFHEFIAGPLSASLGRPRPLDMGLNPRSLFALGGVETFGEVSVDPAGLTVRIVDVSGAVRFTRPLNRAPAGFVLSEGLSAGLAGGRGRRAARGRWRRSARGRSVRRRPERGRARPGWRHRPERAPRGAPGRRGERAGAGRRRGIARAGNTPCPSAPSSHRGQGACRARAVGWMAPVSAVDASRRTGGTGRFGPAR
;
A
#
# COMPACT_ATOMS: atom_id res chain seq x y z
N TRP A 1 -9.77 -9.12 2.90
CA TRP A 1 -8.46 -8.60 2.46
C TRP A 1 -7.73 -8.04 3.67
N SER A 2 -6.41 -8.02 3.63
CA SER A 2 -5.54 -7.28 4.56
C SER A 2 -4.10 -7.31 4.02
N GLY A 3 -3.18 -6.61 4.69
CA GLY A 3 -1.75 -6.54 4.40
C GLY A 3 -0.91 -6.55 5.69
N ASP A 4 0.37 -6.21 5.59
CA ASP A 4 1.24 -5.89 6.74
C ASP A 4 1.50 -7.07 7.70
N LEU A 5 2.24 -8.09 7.24
CA LEU A 5 2.52 -9.30 8.01
C LEU A 5 4.00 -9.45 8.43
N GLY A 6 4.23 -9.41 9.74
CA GLY A 6 5.50 -9.81 10.36
C GLY A 6 6.53 -8.69 10.49
N SER A 7 6.09 -7.45 10.75
CA SER A 7 6.99 -6.29 10.82
C SER A 7 7.74 -6.18 12.16
N ARG A 8 9.05 -5.91 12.13
CA ARG A 8 9.90 -5.46 13.26
C ARG A 8 9.83 -6.27 14.56
N ALA A 9 8.85 -6.04 15.43
CA ALA A 9 8.67 -6.77 16.69
C ALA A 9 7.39 -7.64 16.69
N GLN A 10 6.72 -7.69 15.54
CA GLN A 10 5.44 -8.36 15.29
C GLN A 10 5.62 -9.56 14.35
N CYS A 11 6.83 -10.07 14.17
CA CYS A 11 7.01 -11.38 13.53
C CYS A 11 6.46 -12.50 14.42
N ARG A 12 6.39 -13.71 13.85
CA ARG A 12 5.76 -14.90 14.42
C ARG A 12 6.11 -15.14 15.90
N HIS A 13 5.09 -15.13 16.77
CA HIS A 13 5.24 -15.46 18.19
C HIS A 13 5.55 -16.95 18.37
N VAL A 14 6.43 -17.31 19.32
CA VAL A 14 6.85 -18.71 19.54
C VAL A 14 5.70 -19.66 19.91
N THR A 15 4.72 -19.18 20.69
CA THR A 15 3.55 -19.97 21.11
C THR A 15 2.29 -19.71 20.29
N GLU A 16 2.07 -18.47 19.85
CA GLU A 16 0.79 -18.07 19.26
C GLU A 16 0.83 -18.05 17.73
N GLY A 17 2.03 -17.97 17.15
CA GLY A 17 2.18 -17.79 15.72
C GLY A 17 1.72 -16.41 15.29
N TYR A 18 0.84 -16.36 14.30
CA TYR A 18 0.05 -15.17 13.94
C TYR A 18 -1.43 -15.34 14.33
N PRO A 19 -1.87 -14.84 15.50
CA PRO A 19 -3.23 -15.06 16.02
C PRO A 19 -4.34 -14.65 15.06
N ILE A 20 -4.14 -13.57 14.29
CA ILE A 20 -5.15 -13.07 13.34
C ILE A 20 -5.57 -14.10 12.30
N PHE A 21 -4.68 -15.04 11.92
CA PHE A 21 -5.03 -16.09 10.96
C PHE A 21 -6.03 -17.11 11.53
N ARG A 22 -6.09 -17.25 12.86
CA ARG A 22 -7.15 -18.04 13.53
C ARG A 22 -8.50 -17.33 13.44
N ALA A 23 -8.51 -16.00 13.52
CA ALA A 23 -9.72 -15.22 13.33
C ALA A 23 -10.18 -15.25 11.86
N LEU A 24 -9.26 -15.05 10.91
CA LEU A 24 -9.53 -15.19 9.46
C LEU A 24 -10.17 -16.53 9.11
N ALA A 25 -9.63 -17.63 9.66
CA ALA A 25 -10.15 -18.98 9.40
C ALA A 25 -11.59 -19.23 9.88
N ARG A 26 -12.16 -18.38 10.74
CA ARG A 26 -13.58 -18.45 11.13
C ARG A 26 -14.52 -17.89 10.07
N TYR A 27 -14.02 -17.11 9.13
CA TYR A 27 -14.79 -16.50 8.06
C TYR A 27 -14.66 -17.34 6.79
N ARG A 28 -15.77 -17.92 6.34
CA ARG A 28 -15.83 -18.71 5.10
C ARG A 28 -15.95 -17.76 3.91
N VAL A 29 -14.80 -17.44 3.31
CA VAL A 29 -14.71 -16.58 2.12
C VAL A 29 -14.27 -17.40 0.90
N ASP A 30 -14.64 -16.93 -0.30
CA ASP A 30 -14.29 -17.60 -1.57
C ASP A 30 -12.78 -17.50 -1.89
N PHE A 31 -12.16 -16.37 -1.53
CA PHE A 31 -10.74 -16.12 -1.73
C PHE A 31 -10.23 -15.03 -0.76
N PHE A 32 -8.92 -14.97 -0.60
CA PHE A 32 -8.24 -13.93 0.17
C PHE A 32 -7.43 -13.01 -0.72
N LEU A 33 -7.63 -11.70 -0.58
CA LEU A 33 -6.76 -10.68 -1.15
C LEU A 33 -5.68 -10.32 -0.12
N PHE A 34 -4.43 -10.64 -0.43
CA PHE A 34 -3.27 -10.26 0.39
C PHE A 34 -2.62 -9.04 -0.27
N VAL A 35 -2.84 -7.88 0.32
CA VAL A 35 -2.66 -6.58 -0.32
C VAL A 35 -1.42 -5.92 0.27
N GLY A 36 -0.24 -6.25 -0.25
CA GLY A 36 1.01 -5.65 0.20
C GLY A 36 1.59 -6.27 1.46
N ASP A 37 2.88 -6.00 1.68
CA ASP A 37 3.62 -6.32 2.90
C ASP A 37 3.41 -7.76 3.39
N THR A 38 3.44 -8.69 2.45
CA THR A 38 3.37 -10.13 2.72
C THR A 38 4.58 -10.63 3.51
N ILE A 39 5.68 -9.86 3.43
CA ILE A 39 6.88 -9.94 4.24
C ILE A 39 7.43 -8.55 4.50
N TYR A 40 8.26 -8.45 5.54
CA TYR A 40 9.21 -7.34 5.76
C TYR A 40 10.64 -7.81 5.48
N ALA A 41 11.13 -7.58 4.26
CA ALA A 41 12.44 -8.02 3.80
C ALA A 41 13.59 -7.16 4.34
N ASP A 42 13.31 -5.89 4.63
CA ASP A 42 14.28 -4.83 4.83
C ASP A 42 14.54 -4.46 6.29
N HIS A 43 13.93 -5.19 7.21
CA HIS A 43 14.13 -5.06 8.65
C HIS A 43 14.37 -6.43 9.28
N ALA A 44 15.27 -6.49 10.26
CA ALA A 44 15.39 -7.64 11.14
C ALA A 44 14.17 -7.67 12.09
N CYS A 45 13.61 -8.86 12.31
CA CYS A 45 12.73 -9.12 13.44
C CYS A 45 13.36 -10.15 14.36
N GLY A 46 13.38 -9.84 15.65
CA GLY A 46 13.89 -10.72 16.68
C GLY A 46 13.30 -10.33 18.03
N GLY A 47 13.38 -11.26 18.97
CA GLY A 47 12.83 -11.10 20.30
C GLY A 47 12.87 -12.45 21.02
N SER A 48 12.94 -12.42 22.35
CA SER A 48 12.98 -13.66 23.16
C SER A 48 11.71 -14.51 23.02
N ASP A 49 10.61 -13.89 22.60
CA ASP A 49 9.29 -14.46 22.38
C ASP A 49 8.93 -14.59 20.88
N ARG A 50 9.92 -14.50 19.99
CA ARG A 50 9.76 -14.62 18.53
C ARG A 50 10.47 -15.86 18.01
N VAL A 51 9.88 -16.50 16.99
CA VAL A 51 10.55 -17.65 16.34
C VAL A 51 11.84 -17.13 15.69
N PRO A 52 13.00 -17.79 15.89
CA PRO A 52 14.26 -17.38 15.25
C PRO A 52 14.25 -17.50 13.72
N GLY A 53 15.15 -16.81 13.02
CA GLY A 53 15.32 -16.93 11.56
C GLY A 53 14.64 -15.84 10.73
N TYR A 54 14.30 -14.70 11.34
CA TYR A 54 13.82 -13.49 10.66
C TYR A 54 14.65 -12.23 11.00
N ASP A 55 15.76 -12.42 11.71
CA ASP A 55 16.61 -11.42 12.36
C ASP A 55 17.71 -10.85 11.44
N PHE A 56 17.37 -10.67 10.16
CA PHE A 56 18.28 -10.12 9.16
C PHE A 56 17.54 -9.22 8.16
N VAL A 57 18.31 -8.49 7.34
CA VAL A 57 17.83 -7.73 6.19
C VAL A 57 18.17 -8.51 4.92
N ALA A 58 17.18 -8.84 4.10
CA ALA A 58 17.38 -9.60 2.89
C ALA A 58 18.02 -8.76 1.78
N ARG A 59 19.03 -9.32 1.11
CA ARG A 59 19.74 -8.73 -0.03
C ARG A 59 19.92 -9.70 -1.20
N THR A 60 19.86 -11.00 -0.91
CA THR A 60 20.05 -12.08 -1.88
C THR A 60 18.78 -12.92 -2.03
N LEU A 61 18.64 -13.63 -3.15
CA LEU A 61 17.45 -14.46 -3.40
C LEU A 61 17.18 -15.49 -2.29
N PRO A 62 18.19 -16.22 -1.74
CA PRO A 62 17.96 -17.12 -0.60
C PRO A 62 17.43 -16.40 0.64
N GLU A 63 17.89 -15.18 0.93
CA GLU A 63 17.44 -14.40 2.09
C GLU A 63 16.00 -13.91 1.92
N TYR A 64 15.63 -13.40 0.73
CA TYR A 64 14.24 -13.05 0.44
C TYR A 64 13.32 -14.28 0.53
N ARG A 65 13.76 -15.42 -0.02
CA ARG A 65 13.02 -16.69 0.12
C ARG A 65 12.90 -17.13 1.58
N ALA A 66 13.90 -16.86 2.42
CA ALA A 66 13.83 -17.17 3.85
C ALA A 66 12.81 -16.30 4.58
N LYS A 67 12.69 -15.01 4.22
CA LYS A 67 11.63 -14.12 4.74
C LYS A 67 10.24 -14.65 4.39
N HIS A 68 9.99 -15.00 3.13
CA HIS A 68 8.71 -15.61 2.75
C HIS A 68 8.45 -16.96 3.44
N ARG A 69 9.49 -17.80 3.55
CA ARG A 69 9.39 -19.11 4.23
C ARG A 69 8.95 -18.95 5.67
N TYR A 70 9.58 -18.04 6.40
CA TYR A 70 9.31 -17.82 7.81
C TYR A 70 7.84 -17.50 8.08
N ASN A 71 7.25 -16.58 7.30
CA ASN A 71 5.83 -16.26 7.42
C ASN A 71 4.95 -17.47 7.01
N ARG A 72 5.36 -18.23 6.00
CA ARG A 72 4.63 -19.42 5.50
C ARG A 72 4.73 -20.64 6.43
N GLU A 73 5.72 -20.71 7.30
CA GLU A 73 5.88 -21.81 8.25
C GLU A 73 4.91 -21.71 9.45
N ASP A 74 4.22 -20.58 9.62
CA ASP A 74 3.17 -20.46 10.64
C ASP A 74 2.02 -21.44 10.36
N ALA A 75 1.64 -22.22 11.38
CA ALA A 75 0.62 -23.26 11.23
C ALA A 75 -0.76 -22.69 10.86
N ALA A 76 -1.13 -21.52 11.41
CA ALA A 76 -2.41 -20.88 11.11
C ALA A 76 -2.41 -20.28 9.69
N VAL A 77 -1.30 -19.69 9.26
CA VAL A 77 -1.12 -19.24 7.86
C VAL A 77 -1.25 -20.42 6.90
N GLN A 78 -0.57 -21.54 7.16
CA GLN A 78 -0.68 -22.72 6.30
C GLN A 78 -2.10 -23.30 6.27
N ALA A 79 -2.77 -23.39 7.42
CA ALA A 79 -4.13 -23.88 7.49
C ALA A 79 -5.09 -23.01 6.67
N TYR A 80 -4.96 -21.68 6.80
CA TYR A 80 -5.76 -20.74 6.05
C TYR A 80 -5.50 -20.84 4.53
N PHE A 81 -4.23 -20.85 4.11
CA PHE A 81 -3.88 -20.93 2.68
C PHE A 81 -4.17 -22.28 2.04
N ARG A 82 -4.27 -23.37 2.83
CA ARG A 82 -4.76 -24.67 2.34
C ARG A 82 -6.27 -24.67 2.07
N SER A 83 -7.02 -23.74 2.65
CA SER A 83 -8.49 -23.74 2.60
C SER A 83 -9.08 -22.94 1.43
N LEU A 84 -8.30 -22.06 0.79
CA LEU A 84 -8.80 -21.12 -0.22
C LEU A 84 -7.71 -20.59 -1.15
N SER A 85 -8.13 -19.91 -2.21
CA SER A 85 -7.24 -19.21 -3.15
C SER A 85 -6.76 -17.87 -2.57
N VAL A 86 -5.45 -17.61 -2.67
CA VAL A 86 -4.84 -16.34 -2.26
C VAL A 86 -4.42 -15.54 -3.50
N TYR A 87 -5.03 -14.37 -3.68
CA TYR A 87 -4.64 -13.39 -4.69
C TYR A 87 -3.78 -12.32 -4.02
N ALA A 88 -2.46 -12.46 -4.15
CA ALA A 88 -1.50 -11.56 -3.53
C ALA A 88 -1.03 -10.46 -4.49
N ILE A 89 -0.65 -9.31 -3.95
CA ILE A 89 0.17 -8.31 -4.63
C ILE A 89 1.17 -7.77 -3.62
N TRP A 90 2.37 -7.44 -4.09
CA TRP A 90 3.38 -6.85 -3.23
C TRP A 90 3.06 -5.38 -2.91
N ASP A 91 3.77 -4.87 -1.92
CA ASP A 91 3.99 -3.45 -1.72
C ASP A 91 5.49 -3.20 -1.60
N ASP A 92 5.94 -2.27 -0.77
CA ASP A 92 7.37 -1.95 -0.70
C ASP A 92 8.20 -2.95 0.09
N HIS A 93 7.67 -3.47 1.18
CA HIS A 93 8.46 -4.28 2.10
C HIS A 93 8.81 -5.67 1.55
N GLU A 94 8.26 -6.08 0.41
CA GLU A 94 8.79 -7.16 -0.43
C GLU A 94 10.18 -6.88 -1.02
N VAL A 95 10.61 -5.63 -1.06
CA VAL A 95 11.93 -5.20 -1.57
C VAL A 95 12.66 -4.36 -0.53
N ARG A 96 12.17 -3.14 -0.25
CA ARG A 96 12.52 -2.28 0.88
C ARG A 96 11.50 -1.15 1.05
N ASN A 97 11.36 -0.65 2.26
CA ASN A 97 10.52 0.50 2.63
C ASN A 97 10.64 1.66 1.61
N ASP A 98 9.48 2.16 1.20
CA ASP A 98 9.22 3.26 0.27
C ASP A 98 9.91 3.10 -1.11
N PHE A 99 10.18 1.88 -1.61
CA PHE A 99 10.89 1.77 -2.89
C PHE A 99 10.03 2.21 -4.09
N SER A 100 10.60 3.00 -4.98
CA SER A 100 10.03 3.32 -6.29
C SER A 100 10.81 2.63 -7.39
N GLY A 101 10.13 1.90 -8.26
CA GLY A 101 10.73 1.37 -9.49
C GLY A 101 11.07 2.47 -10.50
N PRO A 102 11.54 2.13 -11.70
CA PRO A 102 12.32 0.92 -12.02
C PRO A 102 13.76 0.98 -11.48
N SER A 103 14.12 2.03 -10.73
CA SER A 103 15.50 2.32 -10.32
C SER A 103 16.01 1.55 -9.10
N GLU A 104 15.12 0.91 -8.33
CA GLU A 104 15.50 0.11 -7.16
C GLU A 104 16.19 -1.20 -7.59
N LYS A 105 17.44 -1.38 -7.16
CA LYS A 105 18.32 -2.48 -7.58
C LYS A 105 17.85 -3.85 -7.08
N LEU A 106 17.14 -3.89 -5.95
CA LEU A 106 16.66 -5.14 -5.36
C LEU A 106 15.30 -5.59 -5.91
N THR A 107 14.69 -4.82 -6.82
CA THR A 107 13.36 -5.12 -7.38
C THR A 107 13.33 -6.50 -8.03
N GLU A 108 14.33 -6.85 -8.83
CA GLU A 108 14.32 -8.13 -9.55
C GLU A 108 14.41 -9.33 -8.61
N VAL A 109 15.27 -9.27 -7.59
CA VAL A 109 15.45 -10.36 -6.64
C VAL A 109 14.25 -10.50 -5.69
N GLY A 110 13.69 -9.37 -5.21
CA GLY A 110 12.47 -9.37 -4.41
C GLY A 110 11.28 -9.91 -5.21
N ARG A 111 11.14 -9.50 -6.48
CA ARG A 111 10.07 -9.99 -7.37
C ARG A 111 10.16 -11.48 -7.63
N GLN A 112 11.36 -11.98 -7.90
CA GLN A 112 11.56 -13.41 -8.11
C GLN A 112 11.15 -14.20 -6.86
N ALA A 113 11.59 -13.77 -5.67
CA ALA A 113 11.21 -14.40 -4.43
C ALA A 113 9.69 -14.34 -4.19
N PHE A 114 9.05 -13.20 -4.47
CA PHE A 114 7.61 -13.05 -4.36
C PHE A 114 6.87 -14.05 -5.27
N LEU A 115 7.27 -14.15 -6.54
CA LEU A 115 6.69 -15.09 -7.51
C LEU A 115 6.92 -16.56 -7.15
N ASP A 116 8.03 -16.89 -6.48
CA ASP A 116 8.28 -18.25 -5.98
C ASP A 116 7.29 -18.69 -4.89
N TYR A 117 6.72 -17.74 -4.14
CA TYR A 117 5.80 -18.01 -3.02
C TYR A 117 4.32 -17.67 -3.29
N PHE A 118 4.07 -16.86 -4.31
CA PHE A 118 2.75 -16.47 -4.78
C PHE A 118 2.66 -16.72 -6.29
N PRO A 119 2.09 -17.86 -6.71
CA PRO A 119 2.06 -18.24 -8.11
C PRO A 119 1.11 -17.31 -8.88
N ILE A 120 1.68 -16.27 -9.49
CA ILE A 120 1.00 -15.38 -10.42
C ILE A 120 1.40 -15.83 -11.82
N ARG A 121 0.43 -15.98 -12.71
CA ARG A 121 0.69 -16.27 -14.13
C ARG A 121 0.81 -14.95 -14.89
N PRO A 122 2.03 -14.47 -15.21
CA PRO A 122 2.20 -13.29 -16.04
C PRO A 122 1.85 -13.60 -17.50
N PRO A 123 1.57 -12.57 -18.33
CA PRO A 123 1.60 -12.71 -19.78
C PRO A 123 2.98 -13.16 -20.29
N HIS A 124 3.01 -13.89 -21.40
CA HIS A 124 4.26 -14.39 -21.99
C HIS A 124 5.23 -13.29 -22.40
N ASP A 125 4.70 -12.13 -22.80
CA ASP A 125 5.45 -10.95 -23.28
C ASP A 125 5.86 -9.99 -22.16
N ASP A 126 5.33 -10.17 -20.94
CA ASP A 126 5.72 -9.40 -19.74
C ASP A 126 5.80 -10.32 -18.52
N PRO A 127 6.84 -11.17 -18.42
CA PRO A 127 6.99 -12.15 -17.33
C PRO A 127 7.17 -11.50 -15.94
N ALA A 128 7.49 -10.21 -15.90
CA ALA A 128 7.62 -9.43 -14.67
C ALA A 128 6.29 -8.82 -14.19
N ARG A 129 5.20 -8.99 -14.94
CA ARG A 129 3.93 -8.35 -14.63
C ARG A 129 3.21 -8.97 -13.43
N LEU A 130 2.93 -8.14 -12.43
CA LEU A 130 2.15 -8.54 -11.25
C LEU A 130 0.70 -8.03 -11.27
N TYR A 131 0.42 -6.93 -11.97
CA TYR A 131 -0.93 -6.40 -12.09
C TYR A 131 -1.79 -7.25 -13.04
N ARG A 132 -3.00 -7.60 -12.61
CA ARG A 132 -3.93 -8.44 -13.37
C ARG A 132 -5.37 -8.25 -12.89
N LYS A 133 -6.31 -8.88 -13.58
CA LYS A 133 -7.72 -8.91 -13.18
C LYS A 133 -8.29 -10.32 -13.23
N PHE A 134 -9.35 -10.54 -12.48
CA PHE A 134 -10.16 -11.75 -12.60
C PHE A 134 -11.62 -11.42 -12.31
N ARG A 135 -12.51 -12.25 -12.86
CA ARG A 135 -13.95 -12.12 -12.72
C ARG A 135 -14.51 -13.23 -11.85
N TRP A 136 -15.44 -12.89 -10.96
CA TRP A 136 -16.16 -13.81 -10.09
C TRP A 136 -17.66 -13.72 -10.41
N GLY A 137 -18.10 -14.54 -11.36
CA GLY A 137 -19.47 -14.51 -11.88
C GLY A 137 -19.86 -13.18 -12.53
N SER A 138 -21.15 -12.84 -12.49
CA SER A 138 -21.66 -11.57 -13.01
C SER A 138 -21.55 -10.41 -12.01
N LEU A 139 -21.30 -10.70 -10.74
CA LEU A 139 -21.39 -9.72 -9.67
C LEU A 139 -20.09 -8.95 -9.45
N LEU A 140 -18.92 -9.58 -9.58
CA LEU A 140 -17.65 -9.00 -9.18
C LEU A 140 -16.58 -9.17 -10.26
N GLU A 141 -15.85 -8.09 -10.54
CA GLU A 141 -14.55 -8.15 -11.20
C GLU A 141 -13.52 -7.38 -10.36
N VAL A 142 -12.37 -8.01 -10.13
CA VAL A 142 -11.29 -7.50 -9.29
C VAL A 142 -10.11 -7.11 -10.17
N PHE A 143 -9.61 -5.89 -10.01
CA PHE A 143 -8.49 -5.31 -10.76
C PHE A 143 -7.34 -5.04 -9.80
N ILE A 144 -6.29 -5.87 -9.83
CA ILE A 144 -5.15 -5.77 -8.91
C ILE A 144 -4.05 -4.94 -9.55
N LEU A 145 -3.68 -3.85 -8.89
CA LEU A 145 -2.64 -2.92 -9.31
C LEU A 145 -1.30 -3.27 -8.70
N ASP A 146 -0.23 -3.16 -9.49
CA ASP A 146 1.14 -2.96 -9.00
C ASP A 146 1.40 -1.45 -8.89
N THR A 147 1.62 -0.95 -7.68
CA THR A 147 1.88 0.48 -7.42
C THR A 147 3.33 0.75 -7.02
N ARG A 148 4.26 -0.18 -7.31
CA ARG A 148 5.68 -0.01 -6.97
C ARG A 148 6.59 -0.13 -8.19
N GLN A 149 6.40 -1.14 -9.04
CA GLN A 149 7.35 -1.48 -10.11
C GLN A 149 7.54 -0.38 -11.16
N TYR A 150 6.47 0.36 -11.45
CA TYR A 150 6.40 1.26 -12.59
C TYR A 150 6.33 2.74 -12.18
N ARG A 151 6.30 3.04 -10.88
CA ARG A 151 6.15 4.41 -10.40
C ARG A 151 7.41 5.22 -10.58
N SER A 152 7.28 6.50 -10.92
CA SER A 152 8.35 7.49 -10.85
C SER A 152 8.96 7.57 -9.44
N PRO A 153 10.18 8.11 -9.30
CA PRO A 153 10.78 8.34 -7.98
C PRO A 153 9.85 9.10 -7.03
N ASN A 154 9.72 8.60 -5.79
CA ASN A 154 8.87 9.25 -4.79
C ASN A 154 9.29 10.71 -4.54
N THR A 155 10.56 11.06 -4.70
CA THR A 155 11.08 12.42 -4.48
C THR A 155 10.76 13.40 -5.61
N GLU A 156 10.29 12.92 -6.77
CA GLU A 156 9.93 13.80 -7.88
C GLU A 156 8.66 14.60 -7.52
N PRO A 157 8.58 15.91 -7.77
CA PRO A 157 7.35 16.67 -7.60
C PRO A 157 6.22 16.09 -8.46
N ASP A 158 4.99 16.10 -7.95
CA ASP A 158 3.83 15.67 -8.72
C ASP A 158 3.63 16.57 -9.94
N GLY A 159 3.27 15.96 -11.08
CA GLY A 159 3.24 16.64 -12.35
C GLY A 159 2.88 15.71 -13.50
N PRO A 160 2.64 16.24 -14.72
CA PRO A 160 2.06 15.48 -15.82
C PRO A 160 2.88 14.28 -16.29
N ALA A 161 4.20 14.28 -16.05
CA ALA A 161 5.11 13.20 -16.40
C ALA A 161 5.28 12.15 -15.29
N LYS A 162 4.91 12.50 -14.04
CA LYS A 162 5.03 11.61 -12.90
C LYS A 162 3.91 10.57 -12.94
N THR A 163 4.24 9.31 -12.66
CA THR A 163 3.29 8.20 -12.76
C THR A 163 3.47 7.23 -11.61
N MET A 164 2.37 6.67 -11.10
CA MET A 164 2.34 5.56 -10.16
C MET A 164 2.31 4.22 -10.92
N LEU A 165 1.51 4.14 -11.99
CA LEU A 165 1.24 2.88 -12.69
C LEU A 165 2.12 2.69 -13.94
N GLY A 166 2.74 3.75 -14.44
CA GLY A 166 3.28 3.76 -15.79
C GLY A 166 2.17 3.74 -16.86
N THR A 167 2.55 4.04 -18.10
CA THR A 167 1.62 4.22 -19.22
C THR A 167 0.78 2.98 -19.51
N ALA A 168 1.41 1.80 -19.52
CA ALA A 168 0.75 0.56 -19.92
C ALA A 168 -0.33 0.12 -18.92
N GLN A 169 0.00 0.07 -17.62
CA GLN A 169 -0.93 -0.33 -16.57
C GLN A 169 -2.03 0.71 -16.35
N LYS A 170 -1.73 2.02 -16.45
CA LYS A 170 -2.75 3.07 -16.42
C LYS A 170 -3.81 2.89 -17.50
N ARG A 171 -3.37 2.67 -18.75
CA ARG A 171 -4.29 2.41 -19.87
C ARG A 171 -5.07 1.12 -19.64
N TRP A 172 -4.38 0.06 -19.26
CA TRP A 172 -5.01 -1.23 -18.95
C TRP A 172 -6.09 -1.11 -17.89
N LEU A 173 -5.85 -0.35 -16.82
CA LEU A 173 -6.81 -0.13 -15.73
C LEU A 173 -8.07 0.57 -16.24
N ILE A 174 -7.89 1.71 -16.93
CA ILE A 174 -8.99 2.51 -17.48
C ILE A 174 -9.85 1.67 -18.42
N ASP A 175 -9.22 1.00 -19.39
CA ASP A 175 -9.92 0.21 -20.39
C ASP A 175 -10.60 -1.02 -19.76
N SER A 176 -9.93 -1.69 -18.81
CA SER A 176 -10.47 -2.88 -18.15
C SER A 176 -11.65 -2.58 -17.24
N VAL A 177 -11.60 -1.49 -16.46
CA VAL A 177 -12.68 -1.11 -15.55
C VAL A 177 -13.87 -0.57 -16.33
N ALA A 178 -13.64 0.30 -17.32
CA ALA A 178 -14.70 0.85 -18.15
C ALA A 178 -15.39 -0.22 -19.02
N GLY A 179 -14.63 -1.21 -19.50
CA GLY A 179 -15.17 -2.33 -20.28
C GLY A 179 -15.83 -3.43 -19.44
N SER A 180 -15.80 -3.35 -18.10
CA SER A 180 -16.31 -4.41 -17.24
C SER A 180 -17.84 -4.39 -17.13
N THR A 181 -18.44 -5.54 -17.43
CA THR A 181 -19.88 -5.79 -17.26
C THR A 181 -20.22 -6.37 -15.89
N ALA A 182 -19.26 -6.50 -14.97
CA ALA A 182 -19.56 -6.94 -13.61
C ALA A 182 -20.33 -5.86 -12.84
N THR A 183 -21.18 -6.28 -11.89
CA THR A 183 -21.97 -5.35 -11.09
C THR A 183 -21.06 -4.43 -10.27
N TRP A 184 -20.07 -4.99 -9.58
CA TRP A 184 -19.07 -4.30 -8.76
C TRP A 184 -17.70 -4.39 -9.40
N LYS A 185 -17.00 -3.25 -9.45
CA LYS A 185 -15.60 -3.16 -9.88
C LYS A 185 -14.75 -2.88 -8.64
N VAL A 186 -13.97 -3.86 -8.21
CA VAL A 186 -13.08 -3.72 -7.05
C VAL A 186 -11.65 -3.53 -7.53
N VAL A 187 -11.08 -2.35 -7.30
CA VAL A 187 -9.69 -2.06 -7.61
C VAL A 187 -8.84 -2.27 -6.34
N VAL A 188 -7.81 -3.09 -6.44
CA VAL A 188 -6.88 -3.36 -5.33
C VAL A 188 -5.64 -2.52 -5.54
N SER A 189 -5.36 -1.61 -4.61
CA SER A 189 -4.17 -0.77 -4.55
C SER A 189 -3.43 -1.12 -3.27
N SER A 190 -2.12 -1.34 -3.28
CA SER A 190 -1.43 -1.65 -2.02
C SER A 190 -1.42 -0.44 -1.07
N VAL A 191 -1.23 0.76 -1.63
CA VAL A 191 -1.28 2.04 -0.91
C VAL A 191 -2.65 2.75 -1.05
N PRO A 192 -3.08 3.54 -0.05
CA PRO A 192 -4.37 4.24 -0.07
C PRO A 192 -4.40 5.51 -0.93
N LEU A 193 -5.59 5.91 -1.36
CA LEU A 193 -5.84 7.03 -2.28
C LEU A 193 -5.73 8.40 -1.60
N SER A 194 -6.21 8.51 -0.36
CA SER A 194 -6.33 9.79 0.36
C SER A 194 -5.65 9.81 1.72
N VAL A 195 -5.07 8.69 2.18
CA VAL A 195 -4.29 8.71 3.42
C VAL A 195 -2.84 9.06 3.08
N PRO A 196 -2.29 10.16 3.62
CA PRO A 196 -0.91 10.55 3.34
C PRO A 196 0.08 9.65 4.09
N THR A 197 1.02 9.06 3.35
CA THR A 197 2.07 8.17 3.84
C THR A 197 3.45 8.57 3.32
N GLY A 198 4.50 7.95 3.84
CA GLY A 198 5.89 8.30 3.57
C GLY A 198 6.49 9.26 4.59
N GLY A 199 7.76 9.60 4.37
CA GLY A 199 8.56 10.46 5.25
C GLY A 199 8.88 11.82 4.63
N LYS A 200 10.08 11.94 4.04
CA LYS A 200 10.51 13.16 3.34
C LYS A 200 9.86 13.34 1.96
N ALA A 201 9.37 12.25 1.40
CA ALA A 201 8.65 12.17 0.15
C ALA A 201 7.41 11.30 0.36
N HIS A 202 6.37 11.53 -0.43
CA HIS A 202 5.12 10.76 -0.30
C HIS A 202 5.31 9.34 -0.81
N ASP A 203 4.65 8.41 -0.12
CA ASP A 203 4.60 7.00 -0.48
C ASP A 203 3.19 6.51 -0.85
N SER A 204 2.24 7.44 -0.95
CA SER A 204 0.84 7.17 -1.29
C SER A 204 0.44 7.93 -2.56
N TRP A 205 -0.81 7.75 -2.98
CA TRP A 205 -1.39 8.57 -4.03
C TRP A 205 -1.59 10.05 -3.62
N SER A 206 -1.57 10.34 -2.31
CA SER A 206 -1.92 11.66 -1.76
C SER A 206 -0.83 12.72 -1.96
N ASN A 207 -1.25 13.97 -2.15
CA ASN A 207 -0.37 15.15 -2.14
C ASN A 207 -0.49 15.99 -0.84
N ALA A 208 -1.22 15.49 0.15
CA ALA A 208 -1.38 16.17 1.43
C ALA A 208 -0.27 15.74 2.40
N ASN A 209 0.16 16.62 3.30
CA ASN A 209 1.01 16.22 4.41
C ASN A 209 0.27 15.33 5.42
N VAL A 210 0.98 14.83 6.42
CA VAL A 210 0.43 14.00 7.51
C VAL A 210 -0.69 14.65 8.34
N LEU A 211 -0.93 15.96 8.17
CA LEU A 211 -2.04 16.70 8.77
C LEU A 211 -3.22 16.91 7.81
N GLY A 212 -3.17 16.36 6.60
CA GLY A 212 -4.21 16.46 5.58
C GLY A 212 -4.22 17.79 4.82
N PHE A 213 -3.21 18.64 5.02
CA PHE A 213 -3.10 19.91 4.29
C PHE A 213 -2.34 19.74 2.97
N PRO A 214 -2.75 20.44 1.89
CA PRO A 214 -1.97 20.47 0.66
C PRO A 214 -0.55 20.97 0.90
N GLU A 215 0.42 20.40 0.18
CA GLU A 215 1.81 20.84 0.21
C GLU A 215 2.22 21.51 -1.11
N GLU A 216 3.00 22.58 -1.00
CA GLU A 216 3.68 23.15 -2.16
C GLU A 216 4.76 22.18 -2.64
N ASN A 217 4.79 21.89 -3.95
CA ASN A 217 5.67 20.87 -4.54
C ASN A 217 5.49 19.48 -3.92
N ALA A 218 4.24 19.14 -3.56
CA ALA A 218 3.89 17.80 -3.11
C ALA A 218 4.45 16.74 -4.07
N THR A 219 4.91 15.64 -3.48
CA THR A 219 5.58 14.55 -4.18
C THR A 219 4.75 13.27 -4.19
N GLY A 220 3.43 13.38 -4.09
CA GLY A 220 2.52 12.24 -4.28
C GLY A 220 2.30 11.93 -5.76
N PHE A 221 1.14 11.33 -6.04
CA PHE A 221 0.70 10.92 -7.39
C PHE A 221 -0.76 11.32 -7.65
N ALA A 222 -1.22 12.39 -7.02
CA ALA A 222 -2.63 12.79 -7.03
C ALA A 222 -3.07 13.21 -8.44
N LEU A 223 -2.19 13.83 -9.24
CA LEU A 223 -2.52 14.22 -10.60
C LEU A 223 -2.83 13.00 -11.49
N GLU A 224 -2.08 11.91 -11.37
CA GLU A 224 -2.38 10.68 -12.09
C GLU A 224 -3.65 10.01 -11.56
N ARG A 225 -3.81 9.93 -10.24
CA ARG A 225 -5.02 9.41 -9.58
C ARG A 225 -6.27 10.11 -10.11
N ASP A 226 -6.27 11.44 -10.09
CA ASP A 226 -7.41 12.26 -10.48
C ASP A 226 -7.69 12.15 -11.98
N ALA A 227 -6.64 12.04 -12.80
CA ALA A 227 -6.79 11.79 -14.24
C ALA A 227 -7.44 10.43 -14.53
N ILE A 228 -7.07 9.37 -13.80
CA ILE A 228 -7.70 8.04 -13.93
C ILE A 228 -9.17 8.10 -13.51
N LEU A 229 -9.45 8.62 -12.31
CA LEU A 229 -10.80 8.68 -11.76
C LEU A 229 -11.73 9.54 -12.63
N ARG A 230 -11.22 10.65 -13.18
CA ARG A 230 -11.95 11.50 -14.13
C ARG A 230 -12.37 10.71 -15.37
N VAL A 231 -11.47 9.94 -15.98
CA VAL A 231 -11.81 9.15 -17.18
C VAL A 231 -12.79 8.03 -16.85
N LEU A 232 -12.66 7.37 -15.69
CA LEU A 232 -13.63 6.36 -15.26
C LEU A 232 -15.03 6.96 -15.09
N ARG A 233 -15.14 8.14 -14.47
CA ARG A 233 -16.40 8.90 -14.36
C ARG A 233 -16.96 9.27 -15.74
N GLU A 234 -16.14 9.85 -16.62
CA GLU A 234 -16.53 10.23 -17.98
C GLU A 234 -17.02 9.04 -18.81
N ARG A 235 -16.50 7.83 -18.53
CA ARG A 235 -16.97 6.56 -19.12
C ARG A 235 -18.16 5.93 -18.38
N GLY A 236 -18.79 6.65 -17.44
CA GLY A 236 -19.99 6.19 -16.73
C GLY A 236 -19.76 5.02 -15.78
N VAL A 237 -18.54 4.83 -15.27
CA VAL A 237 -18.25 3.76 -14.32
C VAL A 237 -18.99 4.00 -13.01
N THR A 238 -19.77 3.01 -12.59
CA THR A 238 -20.51 2.97 -11.33
C THR A 238 -20.12 1.74 -10.52
N ASN A 239 -20.53 1.67 -9.24
CA ASN A 239 -20.20 0.57 -8.32
C ASN A 239 -18.69 0.30 -8.21
N LEU A 240 -17.92 1.39 -8.19
CA LEU A 240 -16.48 1.36 -8.03
C LEU A 240 -16.13 1.31 -6.54
N VAL A 241 -15.25 0.39 -6.19
CA VAL A 241 -14.71 0.22 -4.84
C VAL A 241 -13.20 0.06 -4.96
N PHE A 242 -12.46 0.75 -4.11
CA PHE A 242 -11.04 0.49 -3.89
C PHE A 242 -10.87 -0.30 -2.60
N VAL A 243 -9.91 -1.22 -2.57
CA VAL A 243 -9.42 -1.84 -1.34
C VAL A 243 -7.91 -1.62 -1.22
N ALA A 244 -7.44 -1.32 -0.02
CA ALA A 244 -6.04 -1.00 0.27
C ALA A 244 -5.58 -1.48 1.66
N ALA A 245 -4.27 -1.37 1.91
CA ALA A 245 -3.58 -1.68 3.17
C ALA A 245 -2.51 -0.60 3.46
N ASP A 246 -1.26 -0.98 3.79
CA ASP A 246 -0.06 -0.13 4.01
C ASP A 246 -0.10 0.74 5.29
N VAL A 247 -1.23 1.32 5.64
CA VAL A 247 -1.31 2.31 6.74
C VAL A 247 -1.51 1.73 8.14
N HIS A 248 -1.54 0.40 8.26
CA HIS A 248 -1.65 -0.34 9.51
C HIS A 248 -2.84 0.09 10.39
N HIS A 249 -3.97 0.43 9.77
CA HIS A 249 -5.24 0.62 10.46
C HIS A 249 -6.39 0.32 9.50
N ALA A 250 -7.60 0.18 10.03
CA ALA A 250 -8.80 0.04 9.23
C ALA A 250 -9.50 1.39 9.05
N GLU A 251 -9.90 1.70 7.82
CA GLU A 251 -10.69 2.89 7.53
C GLU A 251 -11.61 2.66 6.32
N LEU A 252 -12.86 3.10 6.42
CA LEU A 252 -13.81 3.06 5.31
C LEU A 252 -14.13 4.48 4.89
N ILE A 253 -13.74 4.81 3.66
CA ILE A 253 -13.81 6.15 3.11
C ILE A 253 -14.80 6.17 1.96
N ARG A 254 -15.64 7.20 1.93
CA ARG A 254 -16.47 7.52 0.77
C ARG A 254 -15.93 8.76 0.10
N HIS A 255 -15.55 8.63 -1.16
CA HIS A 255 -15.03 9.71 -1.99
C HIS A 255 -16.15 10.35 -2.79
N HIS A 256 -16.13 11.68 -2.91
CA HIS A 256 -17.08 12.49 -3.68
C HIS A 256 -16.36 13.53 -4.53
N PRO A 257 -15.54 13.14 -5.53
CA PRO A 257 -14.76 14.09 -6.31
C PRO A 257 -15.64 15.12 -7.03
N THR A 258 -16.89 14.74 -7.33
CA THR A 258 -17.94 15.65 -7.80
C THR A 258 -19.28 15.34 -7.11
N PRO A 259 -20.23 16.29 -7.05
CA PRO A 259 -21.53 16.07 -6.39
C PRO A 259 -22.32 14.87 -6.93
N GLU A 260 -22.14 14.54 -8.20
CA GLU A 260 -22.87 13.51 -8.93
C GLU A 260 -22.17 12.15 -9.02
N TRP A 261 -20.91 12.05 -8.55
CA TRP A 261 -20.14 10.82 -8.65
C TRP A 261 -19.41 10.47 -7.37
N SER A 262 -19.68 9.27 -6.87
CA SER A 262 -19.12 8.78 -5.61
C SER A 262 -18.65 7.34 -5.74
N PHE A 263 -17.61 7.03 -5.00
CA PHE A 263 -17.10 5.67 -4.86
C PHE A 263 -16.57 5.45 -3.44
N HIS A 264 -16.21 4.22 -3.12
CA HIS A 264 -15.72 3.88 -1.79
C HIS A 264 -14.30 3.34 -1.84
N GLU A 265 -13.56 3.55 -0.76
CA GLU A 265 -12.27 2.95 -0.50
C GLU A 265 -12.31 2.28 0.87
N PHE A 266 -11.87 1.03 0.94
CA PHE A 266 -11.83 0.26 2.17
C PHE A 266 -10.39 -0.15 2.48
N ILE A 267 -9.92 0.27 3.64
CA ILE A 267 -8.59 0.01 4.14
C ILE A 267 -8.69 -0.99 5.29
N ALA A 268 -7.86 -2.01 5.28
CA ALA A 268 -7.74 -2.96 6.38
C ALA A 268 -6.29 -3.39 6.58
N GLY A 269 -5.93 -3.61 7.84
CA GLY A 269 -4.58 -3.88 8.28
C GLY A 269 -4.34 -3.33 9.69
N PRO A 270 -3.23 -3.70 10.32
CA PRO A 270 -2.27 -4.69 9.83
C PRO A 270 -2.71 -6.12 10.18
N LEU A 271 -2.15 -7.12 9.49
CA LEU A 271 -2.26 -8.51 9.91
C LEU A 271 -1.40 -8.78 11.15
N SER A 272 -0.14 -8.37 11.12
CA SER A 272 0.75 -8.39 12.28
C SER A 272 1.95 -7.47 12.05
N ALA A 273 1.71 -6.17 12.19
CA ALA A 273 2.71 -5.11 12.05
C ALA A 273 2.47 -4.02 13.09
N SER A 274 3.32 -3.00 13.12
CA SER A 274 3.19 -1.91 14.08
C SER A 274 1.82 -1.24 13.97
N LEU A 275 1.08 -1.12 15.06
CA LEU A 275 -0.30 -0.66 15.02
C LEU A 275 -0.38 0.83 14.66
N GLY A 276 -0.94 1.13 13.49
CA GLY A 276 -1.18 2.47 12.99
C GLY A 276 -2.40 3.12 13.65
N ARG A 277 -2.59 4.39 13.34
CA ARG A 277 -3.76 5.18 13.75
C ARG A 277 -4.27 5.98 12.55
N PRO A 278 -5.60 6.13 12.41
CA PRO A 278 -6.18 7.02 11.40
C PRO A 278 -5.60 8.42 11.50
N ARG A 279 -5.42 9.06 10.35
CA ARG A 279 -4.86 10.42 10.22
C ARG A 279 -5.81 11.28 9.37
N PRO A 280 -5.66 12.61 9.40
CA PRO A 280 -6.41 13.47 8.50
C PRO A 280 -6.19 13.07 7.04
N LEU A 281 -7.27 13.09 6.25
CA LEU A 281 -7.27 12.68 4.85
C LEU A 281 -6.94 13.87 3.93
N ASP A 282 -6.38 13.55 2.77
CA ASP A 282 -6.25 14.45 1.64
C ASP A 282 -7.63 14.81 1.07
N MET A 283 -7.98 16.08 1.19
CA MET A 283 -9.28 16.59 0.80
C MET A 283 -9.48 16.67 -0.73
N GLY A 284 -8.49 16.32 -1.55
CA GLY A 284 -8.57 16.39 -3.02
C GLY A 284 -9.70 15.57 -3.65
N LEU A 285 -10.12 14.47 -3.01
CA LEU A 285 -11.26 13.65 -3.45
C LEU A 285 -12.56 13.92 -2.69
N ASN A 286 -12.58 14.99 -1.86
CA ASN A 286 -13.64 15.27 -0.89
C ASN A 286 -14.05 14.02 -0.09
N PRO A 287 -13.06 13.35 0.56
CA PRO A 287 -13.29 12.12 1.27
C PRO A 287 -14.14 12.36 2.53
N ARG A 288 -14.95 11.37 2.87
CA ARG A 288 -15.60 11.27 4.19
C ARG A 288 -15.28 9.92 4.79
N SER A 289 -14.54 9.93 5.89
CA SER A 289 -14.39 8.75 6.75
C SER A 289 -15.75 8.38 7.33
N LEU A 290 -16.19 7.16 7.05
CA LEU A 290 -17.43 6.57 7.56
C LEU A 290 -17.16 5.74 8.83
N PHE A 291 -15.95 5.22 8.96
CA PHE A 291 -15.47 4.43 10.08
C PHE A 291 -13.94 4.43 10.05
N ALA A 292 -13.30 4.51 11.21
CA ALA A 292 -11.85 4.38 11.34
C ALA A 292 -11.50 3.68 12.66
N LEU A 293 -10.53 2.78 12.63
CA LEU A 293 -10.06 2.00 13.77
C LEU A 293 -8.58 1.71 13.63
N GLY A 294 -7.77 2.19 14.58
CA GLY A 294 -6.36 1.85 14.71
C GLY A 294 -6.06 1.24 16.07
N GLY A 295 -4.78 0.93 16.31
CA GLY A 295 -4.34 0.34 17.58
C GLY A 295 -4.76 -1.13 17.78
N VAL A 296 -5.15 -1.82 16.72
CA VAL A 296 -5.52 -3.25 16.74
C VAL A 296 -5.28 -3.86 15.36
N GLU A 297 -4.87 -5.13 15.32
CA GLU A 297 -4.74 -5.89 14.07
C GLU A 297 -6.14 -6.16 13.48
N THR A 298 -6.29 -6.00 12.17
CA THR A 298 -7.59 -6.14 11.50
C THR A 298 -7.50 -6.80 10.14
N PHE A 299 -8.63 -7.33 9.70
CA PHE A 299 -8.86 -7.66 8.30
C PHE A 299 -10.27 -7.24 7.89
N GLY A 300 -10.45 -7.05 6.58
CA GLY A 300 -11.74 -6.73 6.00
C GLY A 300 -12.39 -7.95 5.33
N GLU A 301 -13.70 -8.08 5.47
CA GLU A 301 -14.54 -9.04 4.74
C GLU A 301 -15.40 -8.27 3.73
N VAL A 302 -15.46 -8.72 2.48
CA VAL A 302 -16.41 -8.21 1.48
C VAL A 302 -17.28 -9.37 1.02
N SER A 303 -18.59 -9.22 1.22
CA SER A 303 -19.60 -10.12 0.67
C SER A 303 -20.35 -9.41 -0.45
N VAL A 304 -20.53 -10.08 -1.57
CA VAL A 304 -21.26 -9.55 -2.73
C VAL A 304 -22.35 -10.52 -3.11
N ASP A 305 -23.57 -10.04 -3.19
CA ASP A 305 -24.75 -10.79 -3.60
C ASP A 305 -25.57 -9.97 -4.61
N PRO A 306 -26.68 -10.51 -5.16
CA PRO A 306 -27.51 -9.75 -6.09
C PRO A 306 -28.14 -8.46 -5.51
N ALA A 307 -28.27 -8.34 -4.20
CA ALA A 307 -28.83 -7.15 -3.53
C ALA A 307 -27.78 -6.04 -3.37
N GLY A 308 -26.50 -6.38 -3.16
CA GLY A 308 -25.44 -5.39 -3.05
C GLY A 308 -24.10 -5.93 -2.59
N LEU A 309 -23.31 -5.03 -2.01
CA LEU A 309 -22.00 -5.34 -1.41
C LEU A 309 -22.04 -4.99 0.07
N THR A 310 -21.67 -5.92 0.94
CA THR A 310 -21.49 -5.66 2.37
C THR A 310 -20.02 -5.76 2.72
N VAL A 311 -19.49 -4.73 3.39
CA VAL A 311 -18.13 -4.75 3.95
C VAL A 311 -18.18 -4.83 5.47
N ARG A 312 -17.29 -5.64 6.06
CA ARG A 312 -17.06 -5.71 7.50
C ARG A 312 -15.60 -5.50 7.83
N ILE A 313 -15.33 -4.88 8.98
CA ILE A 313 -14.00 -4.87 9.60
C ILE A 313 -14.05 -5.77 10.81
N VAL A 314 -13.07 -6.67 10.90
CA VAL A 314 -12.96 -7.68 11.95
C VAL A 314 -11.60 -7.51 12.63
N ASP A 315 -11.59 -7.57 13.97
CA ASP A 315 -10.34 -7.51 14.74
C ASP A 315 -9.73 -8.91 14.98
N VAL A 316 -8.51 -8.93 15.52
CA VAL A 316 -7.77 -10.16 15.87
C VAL A 316 -8.54 -11.14 16.77
N SER A 317 -9.50 -10.68 17.57
CA SER A 317 -10.33 -11.57 18.40
C SER A 317 -11.38 -12.33 17.59
N GLY A 318 -11.64 -11.89 16.35
CA GLY A 318 -12.72 -12.33 15.49
C GLY A 318 -14.02 -11.54 15.70
N ALA A 319 -13.96 -10.39 16.39
CA ALA A 319 -15.13 -9.55 16.60
C ALA A 319 -15.34 -8.60 15.43
N VAL A 320 -16.57 -8.54 14.92
CA VAL A 320 -16.97 -7.55 13.91
C VAL A 320 -17.02 -6.16 14.56
N ARG A 321 -16.17 -5.25 14.09
CA ARG A 321 -16.07 -3.86 14.58
C ARG A 321 -16.95 -2.90 13.81
N PHE A 322 -17.20 -3.20 12.55
CA PHE A 322 -18.03 -2.37 11.69
C PHE A 322 -18.67 -3.23 10.59
N THR A 323 -19.85 -2.84 10.15
CA THR A 323 -20.54 -3.42 9.00
C THR A 323 -21.20 -2.31 8.19
N ARG A 324 -21.02 -2.32 6.88
CA ARG A 324 -21.64 -1.37 5.96
C ARG A 324 -22.18 -2.08 4.73
N PRO A 325 -23.50 -2.16 4.57
CA PRO A 325 -24.10 -2.50 3.28
C PRO A 325 -23.99 -1.30 2.32
N LEU A 326 -23.73 -1.61 1.06
CA LEU A 326 -23.77 -0.71 -0.07
C LEU A 326 -24.77 -1.25 -1.10
N ASN A 327 -25.73 -0.41 -1.45
CA ASN A 327 -26.69 -0.72 -2.50
C ASN A 327 -26.02 -0.54 -3.87
N ARG A 328 -26.43 -1.35 -4.83
CA ARG A 328 -26.08 -1.17 -6.24
C ARG A 328 -26.57 0.21 -6.72
N ALA A 329 -25.74 0.91 -7.50
CA ALA A 329 -26.18 2.10 -8.23
C ALA A 329 -27.34 1.75 -9.20
N PRO A 330 -28.38 2.60 -9.31
CA PRO A 330 -29.49 2.37 -10.23
C PRO A 330 -28.98 2.16 -11.66
N ALA A 331 -29.57 1.20 -12.39
CA ALA A 331 -29.29 1.03 -13.81
C ALA A 331 -29.76 2.29 -14.58
N GLY A 332 -28.89 2.86 -15.41
CA GLY A 332 -29.25 4.00 -16.27
C GLY A 332 -28.89 5.39 -15.74
N PHE A 333 -28.04 5.51 -14.71
CA PHE A 333 -27.44 6.80 -14.36
C PHE A 333 -26.38 7.20 -15.41
N VAL A 334 -26.85 7.64 -16.57
CA VAL A 334 -26.04 8.35 -17.55
C VAL A 334 -25.94 9.78 -17.05
N LEU A 335 -24.71 10.26 -16.80
CA LEU A 335 -24.47 11.69 -16.61
C LEU A 335 -25.06 12.38 -17.84
N SER A 336 -26.14 13.15 -17.65
CA SER A 336 -26.75 13.93 -18.72
C SER A 336 -25.64 14.69 -19.44
N GLU A 337 -25.49 14.47 -20.75
CA GLU A 337 -24.46 15.09 -21.57
C GLU A 337 -24.46 16.61 -21.31
N GLY A 338 -23.44 17.07 -20.60
CA GLY A 338 -23.17 18.49 -20.43
C GLY A 338 -22.67 19.02 -21.77
N LEU A 339 -23.57 19.68 -22.51
CA LEU A 339 -23.29 20.66 -23.55
C LEU A 339 -22.12 20.28 -24.49
N SER A 340 -22.39 19.42 -25.47
CA SER A 340 -21.65 19.45 -26.74
C SER A 340 -21.84 20.84 -27.36
N ALA A 341 -20.85 21.72 -27.18
CA ALA A 341 -20.72 22.93 -27.96
C ALA A 341 -20.58 22.52 -29.43
N GLY A 342 -21.60 22.84 -30.22
CA GLY A 342 -21.62 22.58 -31.64
C GLY A 342 -20.45 23.26 -32.34
N LEU A 343 -19.57 22.46 -32.93
CA LEU A 343 -18.68 22.88 -33.99
C LEU A 343 -19.15 22.23 -35.29
N ALA A 344 -20.03 22.94 -35.99
CA ALA A 344 -20.35 22.70 -37.39
C ALA A 344 -20.46 24.05 -38.12
N GLY A 345 -19.77 24.16 -39.25
CA GLY A 345 -19.74 25.31 -40.15
C GLY A 345 -18.42 26.07 -40.07
N GLY A 346 -17.54 26.07 -41.06
CA GLY A 346 -17.81 26.22 -42.49
C GLY A 346 -17.21 27.56 -42.92
N ARG A 347 -16.29 27.51 -43.89
CA ARG A 347 -15.42 28.60 -44.36
C ARG A 347 -16.18 29.86 -44.81
N GLY A 348 -15.63 31.05 -44.52
CA GLY A 348 -16.09 32.30 -45.14
C GLY A 348 -15.24 33.52 -44.74
N ARG A 349 -14.50 34.07 -45.70
CA ARG A 349 -13.65 35.28 -45.57
C ARG A 349 -14.46 36.53 -45.22
N ARG A 350 -13.90 37.45 -44.41
CA ARG A 350 -13.67 38.88 -44.76
C ARG A 350 -13.09 39.67 -43.58
N ALA A 351 -12.21 40.60 -43.95
CA ALA A 351 -11.54 41.55 -43.07
C ALA A 351 -12.49 42.63 -42.54
N ALA A 352 -12.26 43.10 -41.31
CA ALA A 352 -12.57 44.46 -40.90
C ALA A 352 -11.73 44.86 -39.68
N ARG A 353 -11.10 46.02 -39.81
CA ARG A 353 -10.30 46.72 -38.80
C ARG A 353 -11.20 47.24 -37.68
N GLY A 354 -10.76 47.16 -36.42
CA GLY A 354 -11.57 47.58 -35.27
C GLY A 354 -10.77 47.90 -34.02
N ARG A 355 -9.90 48.92 -34.11
CA ARG A 355 -9.54 49.92 -33.08
C ARG A 355 -9.81 49.55 -31.60
N TRP A 356 -8.74 49.21 -30.86
CA TRP A 356 -8.71 49.20 -29.39
C TRP A 356 -8.80 50.63 -28.85
N ARG A 357 -9.85 50.95 -28.08
CA ARG A 357 -9.88 52.13 -27.19
C ARG A 357 -9.81 51.68 -25.74
N ARG A 358 -8.77 52.17 -25.07
CA ARG A 358 -8.64 52.22 -23.61
C ARG A 358 -9.80 53.03 -23.01
N SER A 359 -10.30 52.58 -21.87
CA SER A 359 -10.87 53.48 -20.86
C SER A 359 -10.55 52.92 -19.48
N ALA A 360 -9.71 53.66 -18.77
CA ALA A 360 -9.43 53.51 -17.36
C ALA A 360 -10.27 54.52 -16.58
N ARG A 361 -11.00 54.04 -15.56
CA ARG A 361 -11.39 54.76 -14.32
C ARG A 361 -11.59 53.63 -13.29
N GLY A 362 -10.91 53.52 -12.15
CA GLY A 362 -10.38 54.56 -11.28
C GLY A 362 -11.40 54.81 -10.16
N ARG A 363 -11.28 54.08 -9.05
CA ARG A 363 -11.65 54.54 -7.70
C ARG A 363 -11.09 53.61 -6.63
N SER A 364 -10.05 54.12 -5.98
CA SER A 364 -9.56 53.70 -4.67
C SER A 364 -10.43 54.35 -3.59
N VAL A 365 -10.69 53.63 -2.50
CA VAL A 365 -11.01 54.24 -1.20
C VAL A 365 -10.21 53.50 -0.13
N ARG A 366 -9.33 54.24 0.55
CA ARG A 366 -8.59 53.80 1.73
C ARG A 366 -9.44 54.03 3.00
N ARG A 367 -9.31 53.04 3.89
CA ARG A 367 -9.53 52.97 5.35
C ARG A 367 -9.67 54.27 6.16
N ARG A 368 -10.50 54.22 7.21
CA ARG A 368 -10.11 54.44 8.62
C ARG A 368 -11.13 53.83 9.63
N PRO A 369 -10.76 53.66 10.92
CA PRO A 369 -11.24 52.59 11.80
C PRO A 369 -12.24 53.08 12.87
N GLU A 370 -13.03 52.16 13.40
CA GLU A 370 -13.76 52.38 14.66
C GLU A 370 -13.35 51.39 15.75
N ARG A 371 -13.23 51.96 16.94
CA ARG A 371 -12.78 51.35 18.19
C ARG A 371 -13.96 50.77 18.95
N GLY A 372 -13.71 49.64 19.59
CA GLY A 372 -14.02 49.46 21.01
C GLY A 372 -15.44 49.07 21.39
N ARG A 373 -15.58 47.83 21.88
CA ARG A 373 -16.28 47.53 23.15
C ARG A 373 -15.83 46.16 23.64
N ALA A 374 -15.08 46.17 24.74
CA ALA A 374 -14.70 45.02 25.54
C ALA A 374 -15.48 45.07 26.86
N ARG A 375 -15.97 43.92 27.35
CA ARG A 375 -16.22 43.55 28.76
C ARG A 375 -16.57 42.03 28.83
N PRO A 376 -16.45 41.35 29.98
CA PRO A 376 -15.38 41.41 30.98
C PRO A 376 -14.85 40.01 31.35
N GLY A 377 -13.66 39.98 31.96
CA GLY A 377 -13.02 38.77 32.48
C GLY A 377 -13.62 38.26 33.79
N TRP A 378 -13.35 36.98 34.06
CA TRP A 378 -13.49 36.35 35.37
C TRP A 378 -12.14 35.90 35.90
N ARG A 379 -11.97 36.12 37.19
CA ARG A 379 -10.73 36.11 37.97
C ARG A 379 -10.36 34.71 38.46
N HIS A 380 -9.05 34.51 38.64
CA HIS A 380 -8.47 33.49 39.49
C HIS A 380 -8.88 33.62 40.98
N ARG A 381 -8.98 32.48 41.67
CA ARG A 381 -8.67 32.34 43.10
C ARG A 381 -8.00 30.98 43.39
N PRO A 382 -7.10 30.88 44.41
CA PRO A 382 -6.26 29.70 44.67
C PRO A 382 -6.60 28.93 45.97
N GLU A 383 -5.84 27.83 46.17
CA GLU A 383 -5.53 27.04 47.40
C GLU A 383 -6.59 26.08 47.99
N ARG A 384 -6.23 24.79 48.19
CA ARG A 384 -5.55 24.26 49.41
C ARG A 384 -5.27 22.74 49.32
N ALA A 385 -4.13 22.34 49.90
CA ALA A 385 -3.78 20.97 50.28
C ALA A 385 -4.17 20.67 51.75
N PRO A 386 -4.03 19.40 52.21
CA PRO A 386 -3.31 19.16 53.45
C PRO A 386 -2.28 18.01 53.39
N ARG A 387 -1.51 17.93 54.47
CA ARG A 387 -0.18 17.34 54.67
C ARG A 387 -0.22 15.88 55.16
N GLY A 388 0.91 15.17 55.02
CA GLY A 388 1.29 14.06 55.91
C GLY A 388 2.34 13.08 55.36
N ALA A 389 3.63 13.34 55.61
CA ALA A 389 4.75 12.37 55.55
C ALA A 389 5.13 11.97 57.00
N PRO A 390 6.05 11.01 57.32
CA PRO A 390 7.45 10.92 56.87
C PRO A 390 7.91 9.46 56.57
N GLY A 391 9.10 9.10 56.08
CA GLY A 391 10.36 9.74 55.72
C GLY A 391 11.48 8.67 55.76
N ARG A 392 12.55 8.81 54.96
CA ARG A 392 13.97 8.54 55.35
C ARG A 392 14.93 8.87 54.21
N ARG A 393 16.04 9.51 54.61
CA ARG A 393 17.16 10.04 53.83
C ARG A 393 18.25 8.98 53.62
N GLY A 394 19.09 9.22 52.61
CA GLY A 394 20.44 8.67 52.49
C GLY A 394 21.23 9.41 51.40
N GLU A 395 22.04 10.39 51.81
CA GLU A 395 23.00 11.14 51.00
C GLU A 395 24.21 10.27 50.58
N ARG A 396 24.86 10.62 49.45
CA ARG A 396 26.31 10.88 49.41
C ARG A 396 26.72 11.58 48.11
N ALA A 397 27.51 12.64 48.31
CA ALA A 397 28.13 13.49 47.31
C ALA A 397 29.53 12.97 46.91
N GLY A 398 30.07 13.50 45.80
CA GLY A 398 31.46 13.35 45.42
C GLY A 398 31.81 14.05 44.09
N ALA A 399 32.45 15.21 44.20
CA ALA A 399 33.07 16.02 43.14
C ALA A 399 34.27 15.30 42.49
N GLY A 400 34.88 15.66 41.35
CA GLY A 400 34.92 16.86 40.51
C GLY A 400 36.23 16.84 39.67
N ARG A 401 36.48 17.94 38.93
CA ARG A 401 37.65 18.30 38.05
C ARG A 401 37.45 17.91 36.57
N ARG A 402 37.27 18.80 35.58
CA ARG A 402 37.92 20.05 35.09
C ARG A 402 39.22 19.87 34.25
N ARG A 403 39.08 20.33 32.99
CA ARG A 403 40.01 21.03 32.07
C ARG A 403 40.97 20.22 31.17
N GLY A 404 41.01 20.62 29.89
CA GLY A 404 42.16 20.45 28.99
C GLY A 404 41.81 20.57 27.50
N ILE A 405 42.15 21.70 26.87
CA ILE A 405 42.05 22.02 25.43
C ILE A 405 43.45 21.93 24.80
N ALA A 406 43.58 21.39 23.58
CA ALA A 406 44.50 21.75 22.45
C ALA A 406 44.71 20.52 21.53
N ARG A 407 44.28 20.48 20.26
CA ARG A 407 44.77 21.04 18.98
C ARG A 407 46.11 20.48 18.42
N ALA A 408 45.98 19.92 17.20
CA ALA A 408 46.93 19.77 16.07
C ALA A 408 48.20 18.89 16.25
N GLY A 409 48.67 18.08 15.28
CA GLY A 409 48.26 17.90 13.88
C GLY A 409 49.04 16.80 13.13
N ASN A 410 48.73 16.71 11.84
CA ASN A 410 49.49 16.18 10.67
C ASN A 410 50.06 14.73 10.63
N THR A 411 49.45 13.98 9.70
CA THR A 411 49.93 12.92 8.77
C THR A 411 51.39 13.04 8.26
N PRO A 412 52.01 12.01 7.61
CA PRO A 412 51.40 10.94 6.79
C PRO A 412 52.02 9.50 6.86
N CYS A 413 51.30 8.55 6.23
CA CYS A 413 51.77 7.24 5.73
C CYS A 413 53.03 7.36 4.82
N PRO A 414 53.80 6.27 4.63
CA PRO A 414 53.59 5.49 3.40
C PRO A 414 53.87 3.96 3.47
N SER A 415 53.19 3.26 2.55
CA SER A 415 53.65 2.16 1.67
C SER A 415 54.18 0.82 2.20
N ALA A 416 53.47 -0.25 1.85
CA ALA A 416 54.03 -1.58 1.55
C ALA A 416 54.80 -1.57 0.20
N PRO A 417 55.64 -2.58 -0.08
CA PRO A 417 55.22 -3.55 -1.09
C PRO A 417 55.62 -5.02 -0.85
N SER A 418 54.99 -5.86 -1.67
CA SER A 418 55.03 -7.33 -1.88
C SER A 418 56.39 -8.04 -1.97
N SER A 419 56.46 -9.33 -1.57
CA SER A 419 56.44 -10.48 -2.50
C SER A 419 56.98 -11.83 -1.91
N HIS A 420 56.27 -12.90 -2.30
CA HIS A 420 56.69 -14.28 -2.61
C HIS A 420 57.29 -15.32 -1.62
N ARG A 421 56.59 -16.48 -1.66
CA ARG A 421 57.02 -17.91 -1.63
C ARG A 421 57.30 -18.58 -0.28
N GLY A 422 56.51 -19.62 -0.01
CA GLY A 422 56.81 -20.70 0.94
C GLY A 422 55.70 -21.75 0.92
N GLN A 423 56.00 -22.92 0.35
CA GLN A 423 55.11 -24.08 0.24
C GLN A 423 54.86 -24.72 1.62
N GLY A 424 53.67 -25.29 1.83
CA GLY A 424 53.36 -26.10 3.00
C GLY A 424 52.08 -26.89 2.79
N ALA A 425 52.22 -28.16 2.38
CA ALA A 425 51.13 -29.10 2.19
C ALA A 425 50.45 -29.46 3.52
N CYS A 426 49.11 -29.55 3.52
CA CYS A 426 48.39 -30.41 4.46
C CYS A 426 47.09 -30.92 3.85
N ARG A 427 46.81 -32.18 4.18
CA ARG A 427 45.98 -33.15 3.47
C ARG A 427 44.47 -32.90 3.61
N ALA A 428 43.76 -33.18 2.52
CA ALA A 428 42.31 -33.35 2.48
C ALA A 428 41.85 -34.65 3.15
N ARG A 429 40.70 -34.60 3.84
CA ARG A 429 39.80 -35.75 4.02
C ARG A 429 38.46 -35.39 3.38
N ALA A 430 38.09 -36.17 2.37
CA ALA A 430 36.82 -36.13 1.69
C ALA A 430 35.74 -36.87 2.50
N VAL A 431 34.52 -36.34 2.49
CA VAL A 431 33.30 -37.09 2.79
C VAL A 431 32.40 -36.93 1.56
N GLY A 432 32.15 -38.06 0.90
CA GLY A 432 31.47 -38.12 -0.39
C GLY A 432 29.97 -37.85 -0.29
N TRP A 433 29.44 -37.17 -1.31
CA TRP A 433 28.02 -37.09 -1.59
C TRP A 433 27.72 -37.99 -2.80
N MET A 434 26.78 -38.92 -2.61
CA MET A 434 26.20 -39.74 -3.68
C MET A 434 25.26 -38.90 -4.54
N ALA A 435 25.43 -38.97 -5.85
CA ALA A 435 24.41 -38.60 -6.84
C ALA A 435 23.46 -39.79 -7.08
N PRO A 436 22.28 -39.54 -7.68
CA PRO A 436 21.81 -40.47 -8.69
C PRO A 436 21.58 -39.84 -10.07
N VAL A 437 21.74 -40.75 -11.02
CA VAL A 437 21.82 -40.63 -12.48
C VAL A 437 20.44 -40.48 -13.11
N SER A 438 20.38 -39.74 -14.23
CA SER A 438 19.25 -39.69 -15.18
C SER A 438 19.36 -40.79 -16.23
N ALA A 439 18.23 -41.42 -16.63
CA ALA A 439 17.86 -41.83 -17.99
C ALA A 439 16.55 -42.66 -17.92
N VAL A 440 15.44 -42.22 -18.52
CA VAL A 440 15.00 -42.50 -19.91
C VAL A 440 14.83 -44.01 -20.17
N ASP A 441 13.57 -44.46 -20.33
CA ASP A 441 13.20 -45.19 -21.55
C ASP A 441 11.69 -45.13 -21.84
N ALA A 442 11.37 -45.13 -23.13
CA ALA A 442 10.04 -45.04 -23.70
C ALA A 442 9.76 -46.28 -24.56
N SER A 443 8.61 -46.93 -24.38
CA SER A 443 7.96 -47.73 -25.42
C SER A 443 6.47 -47.89 -25.06
N ARG A 444 5.55 -47.27 -25.82
CA ARG A 444 4.83 -47.79 -27.00
C ARG A 444 4.18 -49.16 -26.76
N ARG A 445 2.83 -49.20 -26.69
CA ARG A 445 1.94 -49.64 -27.79
C ARG A 445 0.46 -49.77 -27.38
N THR A 446 -0.40 -49.40 -28.33
CA THR A 446 -1.77 -49.91 -28.66
C THR A 446 -2.84 -49.77 -27.57
N GLY A 447 -3.96 -49.08 -27.79
CA GLY A 447 -4.86 -49.15 -28.93
C GLY A 447 -6.18 -49.75 -28.44
N GLY A 448 -7.25 -48.96 -28.34
CA GLY A 448 -8.53 -49.41 -27.81
C GLY A 448 -9.62 -48.38 -27.99
N THR A 449 -10.36 -48.53 -29.10
CA THR A 449 -11.58 -47.81 -29.48
C THR A 449 -12.72 -48.07 -28.50
N GLY A 450 -13.50 -47.03 -28.15
CA GLY A 450 -14.75 -47.19 -27.41
C GLY A 450 -15.60 -45.92 -27.47
N ARG A 451 -16.40 -45.79 -28.53
CA ARG A 451 -17.56 -44.87 -28.58
C ARG A 451 -18.61 -45.36 -27.58
N PHE A 452 -19.14 -44.45 -26.76
CA PHE A 452 -20.56 -44.46 -26.40
C PHE A 452 -21.05 -43.01 -26.32
N GLY A 453 -22.10 -42.73 -27.09
CA GLY A 453 -22.84 -41.48 -27.10
C GLY A 453 -23.87 -41.38 -25.96
N PRO A 454 -24.71 -40.34 -25.99
CA PRO A 454 -25.27 -39.69 -24.79
C PRO A 454 -26.69 -40.16 -24.44
N ALA A 455 -27.11 -39.91 -23.19
CA ALA A 455 -28.43 -39.37 -22.80
C ALA A 455 -28.72 -39.57 -21.31
N ARG A 456 -28.78 -38.48 -20.53
CA ARG A 456 -30.00 -37.94 -19.88
C ARG A 456 -29.65 -36.74 -19.01
#